data_AF-A0A6C0AMB1-F1
#
_entry.id   AF-A0A6C0AMB1-F1
#
_cell.length_a   1.000
_cell.length_b   1.000
_cell.length_c   1.000
_cell.angle_alpha   90.00
_cell.angle_beta   90.00
_cell.angle_gamma   90.00
#
_symmetry.space_group_name_H-M   'P 1'
#
loop_
_entity.id
_entity.type
_entity.pdbx_description
1 polymer ?
#
loop_
_entity_poly.entity_id
_entity_poly.type
_entity_poly.pdbx_seq_one_letter_code
_entity_poly.pdbx_strand_id
1 'polypeptide(L)'
;MSLDNFNSDLEKILTDSSIFSYFVSTNKSIYEFIKIYIEVDKVLGDTNINSNLVSIKLDEIKSSLLNHTQQISSLSTNINNTNTNIISILQNKLDNIKDITNKELQIIFSDLQKIMIENNDQKELKNIFDNFKDRIEILNNQKLNDIDKKNLEILSHIQSTFEKSLDSHNITNKIFSIESTLSNINENFSNNSSKKGQVAETILFNILTENFQDTEVIDTSHIPNSGDIQLIKDNKPTILIDSKNFGSKTVPKRDLDKFYNDIQQNNCSGILCNAFGGIANKQNFEIDIVDKNIIVFIHSHQFDSNIFKLATNIIYNLQHELKEKQNDTINIDQRLFQNLKIEYNYYIQSFRHHLDIIKSNVNSLSQLSFTLLDNFFKRKTINNVELKQFSCHICSTQLSTEKILKNHIKRIHPNYTPNENLPLITIDSKPKGRPKGKTTKINTDNTNNTNTDNTNTVNINTNNINLNDNISEKSNSNSNSEKSSEN
;
A
#
# COMPACT_ATOMS: atom_id res chain seq x y z
N MET A 1 -30.98 29.70 22.91
CA MET A 1 -31.18 29.71 24.39
C MET A 1 -30.73 31.06 24.91
N SER A 2 -31.55 31.77 25.69
CA SER A 2 -31.16 33.05 26.32
C SER A 2 -30.07 32.80 27.36
N LEU A 3 -29.13 33.73 27.48
CA LEU A 3 -27.95 33.65 28.36
C LEU A 3 -28.33 33.43 29.84
N ASP A 4 -29.51 33.91 30.24
CA ASP A 4 -30.03 33.78 31.60
C ASP A 4 -30.45 32.35 31.97
N ASN A 5 -30.88 31.54 30.99
CA ASN A 5 -31.20 30.13 31.23
C ASN A 5 -29.94 29.27 31.42
N PHE A 6 -28.85 29.60 30.72
CA PHE A 6 -27.59 28.87 30.83
C PHE A 6 -26.98 29.00 32.23
N ASN A 7 -27.00 30.21 32.81
CA ASN A 7 -26.48 30.44 34.17
C ASN A 7 -27.32 29.75 35.24
N SER A 8 -28.64 29.66 35.07
CA SER A 8 -29.55 28.95 35.98
C SER A 8 -29.33 27.44 35.98
N ASP A 9 -29.09 26.85 34.81
CA ASP A 9 -28.82 25.42 34.68
C ASP A 9 -27.40 25.06 35.15
N LEU A 10 -26.44 25.97 35.03
CA LEU A 10 -25.08 25.80 35.56
C LEU A 10 -25.04 25.84 37.10
N GLU A 11 -25.83 26.72 37.73
CA GLU A 11 -26.00 26.73 39.20
C GLU A 11 -26.67 25.46 39.73
N LYS A 12 -27.61 24.87 38.98
CA LYS A 12 -28.22 23.57 39.35
C LYS A 12 -27.22 22.42 39.26
N ILE A 13 -26.34 22.42 38.26
CA ILE A 13 -25.29 21.38 38.13
C ILE A 13 -24.24 21.50 39.25
N LEU A 14 -23.92 22.72 39.69
CA LEU A 14 -22.97 22.96 40.78
C LEU A 14 -23.53 22.62 42.17
N THR A 15 -24.86 22.57 42.32
CA THR A 15 -25.53 22.28 43.60
C THR A 15 -25.97 20.82 43.75
N ASP A 16 -25.85 20.00 42.70
CA ASP A 16 -26.26 18.59 42.73
C ASP A 16 -25.17 17.68 43.34
N SER A 17 -25.43 17.21 44.56
CA SER A 17 -24.58 16.32 45.35
C SER A 17 -24.19 15.02 44.61
N SER A 18 -25.07 14.53 43.72
CA SER A 18 -24.82 13.30 42.97
C SER A 18 -23.69 13.45 41.95
N ILE A 19 -23.65 14.60 41.25
CA ILE A 19 -22.64 14.94 40.23
C ILE A 19 -21.29 15.17 40.89
N PHE A 20 -21.27 15.85 42.03
CA PHE A 20 -20.05 16.05 42.81
C PHE A 20 -19.45 14.71 43.28
N SER A 21 -20.29 13.78 43.75
CA SER A 21 -19.83 12.45 44.15
C SER A 21 -19.27 11.62 42.98
N TYR A 22 -19.82 11.79 41.78
CA TYR A 22 -19.37 11.09 40.57
C TYR A 22 -17.96 11.55 40.13
N PHE A 23 -17.68 12.85 40.17
CA PHE A 23 -16.35 13.37 39.80
C PHE A 23 -15.29 13.11 40.88
N VAL A 24 -15.67 13.13 42.17
CA VAL A 24 -14.77 12.78 43.28
C VAL A 24 -14.44 11.28 43.29
N SER A 25 -15.40 10.41 42.99
CA SER A 25 -15.19 8.94 43.01
C SER A 25 -14.43 8.41 41.78
N THR A 26 -14.55 9.05 40.62
CA THR A 26 -13.91 8.61 39.37
C THR A 26 -12.56 9.28 39.09
N ASN A 27 -12.13 10.24 39.92
CA ASN A 27 -10.87 10.98 39.80
C ASN A 27 -10.66 11.64 38.42
N LYS A 28 -11.75 11.96 37.72
CA LYS A 28 -11.73 12.64 36.42
C LYS A 28 -11.93 14.14 36.64
N SER A 29 -11.05 14.95 36.06
CA SER A 29 -11.16 16.40 36.22
C SER A 29 -12.42 16.91 35.52
N ILE A 30 -13.12 17.85 36.15
CA ILE A 30 -14.25 18.56 35.53
C ILE A 30 -13.82 19.22 34.21
N TYR A 31 -12.55 19.61 34.12
CA TYR A 31 -11.92 20.14 32.93
C TYR A 31 -11.89 19.14 31.76
N GLU A 32 -11.50 17.88 32.01
CA GLU A 32 -11.54 16.83 30.99
C GLU A 32 -12.96 16.50 30.55
N PHE A 33 -13.92 16.49 31.48
CA PHE A 33 -15.32 16.28 31.13
C PHE A 33 -15.87 17.39 30.24
N ILE A 34 -15.59 18.65 30.57
CA ILE A 34 -15.96 19.80 29.75
C ILE A 34 -15.24 19.75 28.40
N LYS A 35 -13.98 19.30 28.35
CA LYS A 35 -13.23 19.17 27.09
C LYS A 35 -13.83 18.11 26.17
N ILE A 36 -14.20 16.95 26.72
CA ILE A 36 -14.91 15.89 26.00
C ILE A 36 -16.29 16.39 25.55
N TYR A 37 -17.01 17.08 26.42
CA TYR A 37 -18.33 17.61 26.10
C TYR A 37 -18.26 18.65 24.98
N ILE A 38 -17.27 19.55 25.02
CA ILE A 38 -17.00 20.54 23.96
C ILE A 38 -16.52 19.86 22.68
N GLU A 39 -15.74 18.78 22.73
CA GLU A 39 -15.39 18.00 21.54
C GLU A 39 -16.62 17.33 20.93
N VAL A 40 -17.50 16.76 21.76
CA VAL A 40 -18.78 16.19 21.31
C VAL A 40 -19.68 17.28 20.71
N ASP A 41 -19.78 18.45 21.33
CA ASP A 41 -20.57 19.58 20.81
C ASP A 41 -19.96 20.17 19.52
N LYS A 42 -18.63 20.17 19.37
CA LYS A 42 -17.96 20.55 18.11
C LYS A 42 -18.25 19.53 17.01
N VAL A 43 -18.21 18.23 17.34
CA VAL A 43 -18.57 17.16 16.40
C VAL A 43 -20.04 17.25 15.98
N LEU A 44 -20.93 17.67 16.89
CA LEU A 44 -22.35 17.89 16.60
C LEU A 44 -22.62 19.23 15.88
N GLY A 45 -21.82 20.25 16.15
CA GLY A 45 -21.96 21.61 15.60
C GLY A 45 -21.36 21.80 14.21
N ASP A 46 -20.32 21.03 13.85
CA ASP A 46 -19.65 21.14 12.55
C ASP A 46 -20.34 20.36 11.42
N THR A 47 -21.42 19.62 11.71
CA THR A 47 -22.20 18.93 10.68
C THR A 47 -23.56 19.60 10.45
N ASN A 48 -23.59 20.56 9.52
CA ASN A 48 -24.81 20.90 8.79
C ASN A 48 -25.13 19.81 7.73
N ILE A 49 -24.91 18.53 8.08
CA ILE A 49 -25.19 17.34 7.28
C ILE A 49 -26.09 16.43 8.13
N ASN A 50 -27.40 16.48 7.84
CA ASN A 50 -28.43 15.51 8.20
C ASN A 50 -28.36 14.93 9.63
N SER A 51 -28.66 15.75 10.64
CA SER A 51 -29.00 15.30 12.01
C SER A 51 -30.04 14.18 12.03
N ASN A 52 -30.97 14.18 11.06
CA ASN A 52 -31.94 13.10 10.85
C ASN A 52 -31.31 11.76 10.51
N LEU A 53 -30.23 11.70 9.71
CA LEU A 53 -29.62 10.43 9.31
C LEU A 53 -28.87 9.77 10.48
N VAL A 54 -28.17 10.57 11.27
CA VAL A 54 -27.47 10.09 12.47
C VAL A 54 -28.47 9.64 13.54
N SER A 55 -29.56 10.39 13.75
CA SER A 55 -30.66 9.98 14.64
C SER A 55 -31.30 8.67 14.19
N ILE A 56 -31.60 8.54 12.89
CA ILE A 56 -32.18 7.31 12.32
C ILE A 56 -31.22 6.12 12.50
N LYS A 57 -29.92 6.31 12.26
CA LYS A 57 -28.90 5.28 12.48
C LYS A 57 -28.78 4.87 13.95
N LEU A 58 -28.89 5.81 14.88
CA LEU A 58 -28.89 5.51 16.31
C LEU A 58 -30.14 4.75 16.74
N ASP A 59 -31.31 5.06 16.16
CA ASP A 59 -32.55 4.32 16.41
C ASP A 59 -32.52 2.90 15.80
N GLU A 60 -31.90 2.73 14.62
CA GLU A 60 -31.59 1.41 14.04
C GLU A 60 -30.70 0.58 14.96
N ILE A 61 -29.65 1.18 15.52
CA ILE A 61 -28.75 0.49 16.47
C ILE A 61 -29.50 0.13 17.75
N LYS A 62 -30.32 1.04 18.29
CA LYS A 62 -31.08 0.82 19.51
C LYS A 62 -32.12 -0.29 19.35
N SER A 63 -32.82 -0.32 18.22
CA SER A 63 -33.78 -1.38 17.90
C SER A 63 -33.09 -2.73 17.67
N SER A 64 -31.93 -2.76 17.02
CA SER A 64 -31.10 -3.97 16.89
C SER A 64 -30.63 -4.48 18.25
N LEU A 65 -30.16 -3.61 19.13
CA LEU A 65 -29.72 -3.98 20.48
C LEU A 65 -30.88 -4.53 21.33
N LEU A 66 -32.07 -3.95 21.21
CA LEU A 66 -33.27 -4.43 21.88
C LEU A 66 -33.64 -5.85 21.42
N ASN A 67 -33.58 -6.10 20.11
CA ASN A 67 -33.83 -7.43 19.54
C ASN A 67 -32.81 -8.47 20.04
N HIS A 68 -31.52 -8.14 20.06
CA HIS A 68 -30.49 -9.03 20.60
C HIS A 68 -30.71 -9.31 22.09
N THR A 69 -31.11 -8.31 22.87
CA THR A 69 -31.40 -8.46 24.30
C THR A 69 -32.60 -9.40 24.52
N GLN A 70 -33.64 -9.29 23.70
CA GLN A 70 -34.79 -10.20 23.74
C GLN A 70 -34.39 -11.64 23.36
N GLN A 71 -33.55 -11.82 22.35
CA GLN A 71 -33.04 -13.14 21.99
C GLN A 71 -32.23 -13.77 23.14
N ILE A 72 -31.34 -13.01 23.78
CA ILE A 72 -30.59 -13.46 24.96
C ILE A 72 -31.52 -13.86 26.10
N SER A 73 -32.58 -13.08 26.35
CA SER A 73 -33.56 -13.41 27.39
C SER A 73 -34.30 -14.73 27.11
N SER A 74 -34.68 -14.97 25.84
CA SER A 74 -35.33 -16.21 25.43
C SER A 74 -34.39 -17.43 25.50
N LEU A 75 -33.09 -17.22 25.24
CA LEU A 75 -32.10 -18.27 25.39
C LEU A 75 -31.90 -18.62 26.87
N SER A 76 -31.85 -17.60 27.74
CA SER A 76 -31.74 -17.78 29.18
C SER A 76 -32.92 -18.58 29.77
N THR A 77 -34.16 -18.28 29.35
CA THR A 77 -35.33 -19.06 29.80
C THR A 77 -35.30 -20.50 29.31
N ASN A 78 -34.88 -20.73 28.06
CA ASN A 78 -34.74 -22.09 27.51
C ASN A 78 -33.66 -22.91 28.24
N ILE A 79 -32.52 -22.29 28.59
CA ILE A 79 -31.46 -22.93 29.39
C ILE A 79 -31.99 -23.30 30.78
N ASN A 80 -32.73 -22.41 31.42
CA ASN A 80 -33.29 -22.69 32.75
C ASN A 80 -34.30 -23.85 32.70
N ASN A 81 -35.19 -23.87 31.70
CA ASN A 81 -36.17 -24.95 31.54
C ASN A 81 -35.52 -26.31 31.23
N THR A 82 -34.45 -26.33 30.43
CA THR A 82 -33.70 -27.56 30.15
C THR A 82 -32.97 -28.07 31.40
N ASN A 83 -32.38 -27.17 32.19
CA ASN A 83 -31.76 -27.53 33.47
C ASN A 83 -32.76 -28.14 34.46
N THR A 84 -33.97 -27.56 34.59
CA THR A 84 -35.01 -28.13 35.47
C THR A 84 -35.47 -29.52 35.02
N ASN A 85 -35.55 -29.75 33.70
CA ASN A 85 -35.93 -31.06 33.15
C ASN A 85 -34.82 -32.11 33.36
N ILE A 86 -33.56 -31.72 33.23
CA ILE A 86 -32.42 -32.61 33.50
C ILE A 86 -32.41 -33.02 34.99
N ILE A 87 -32.62 -32.06 35.90
CA ILE A 87 -32.68 -32.33 37.33
C ILE A 87 -33.82 -33.31 37.67
N SER A 88 -35.01 -33.13 37.09
CA SER A 88 -36.14 -34.03 37.35
C SER A 88 -35.92 -35.45 36.81
N ILE A 89 -35.31 -35.58 35.62
CA ILE A 89 -34.94 -36.88 35.04
C ILE A 89 -33.87 -37.58 35.90
N LEU A 90 -32.86 -36.85 36.35
CA LEU A 90 -31.82 -37.39 37.23
C LEU A 90 -32.41 -37.86 38.55
N GLN A 91 -33.27 -37.05 39.17
CA GLN A 91 -33.92 -37.41 40.43
C GLN A 91 -34.74 -38.70 40.29
N ASN A 92 -35.57 -38.81 39.24
CA ASN A 92 -36.38 -40.00 38.97
C ASN A 92 -35.51 -41.25 38.74
N LYS A 93 -34.40 -41.13 37.99
CA LYS A 93 -33.46 -42.25 37.82
C LYS A 93 -32.81 -42.66 39.15
N LEU A 94 -32.48 -41.69 40.00
CA LEU A 94 -31.84 -41.93 41.29
C LEU A 94 -32.79 -42.62 42.27
N ASP A 95 -34.07 -42.24 42.26
CA ASP A 95 -35.12 -42.89 43.05
C ASP A 95 -35.39 -44.33 42.56
N ASN A 96 -35.42 -44.56 41.24
CA ASN A 96 -35.54 -45.90 40.67
C ASN A 96 -34.35 -46.81 41.07
N ILE A 97 -33.12 -46.28 41.08
CA ILE A 97 -31.94 -47.04 41.51
C ILE A 97 -32.05 -47.43 42.98
N LYS A 98 -32.48 -46.49 43.85
CA LYS A 98 -32.70 -46.76 45.27
C LYS A 98 -33.73 -47.86 45.47
N ASP A 99 -34.85 -47.79 44.78
CA ASP A 99 -35.94 -48.77 44.90
C ASP A 99 -35.53 -50.17 44.42
N ILE A 100 -34.83 -50.27 43.29
CA ILE A 100 -34.33 -51.56 42.78
C ILE A 100 -33.31 -52.15 43.76
N THR A 101 -32.35 -51.35 44.22
CA THR A 101 -31.30 -51.81 45.13
C THR A 101 -31.91 -52.28 46.46
N ASN A 102 -32.88 -51.54 47.01
CA ASN A 102 -33.56 -51.90 48.24
C ASN A 102 -34.38 -53.19 48.09
N LYS A 103 -35.06 -53.39 46.96
CA LYS A 103 -35.81 -54.63 46.69
C LYS A 103 -34.90 -55.85 46.58
N GLU A 104 -33.80 -55.73 45.84
CA GLU A 104 -32.81 -56.81 45.70
C GLU A 104 -32.18 -57.16 47.06
N LEU A 105 -31.80 -56.15 47.86
CA LEU A 105 -31.30 -56.37 49.22
C LEU A 105 -32.34 -57.04 50.12
N GLN A 106 -33.61 -56.65 50.03
CA GLN A 106 -34.69 -57.29 50.81
C GLN A 106 -34.89 -58.76 50.44
N ILE A 107 -34.83 -59.11 49.15
CA ILE A 107 -34.90 -60.50 48.69
C ILE A 107 -33.72 -61.29 49.26
N ILE A 108 -32.50 -60.75 49.17
CA ILE A 108 -31.29 -61.38 49.72
C ILE A 108 -31.39 -61.59 51.24
N PHE A 109 -31.83 -60.58 51.99
CA PHE A 109 -32.01 -60.70 53.43
C PHE A 109 -33.09 -61.74 53.79
N SER A 110 -34.16 -61.82 53.00
CA SER A 110 -35.22 -62.82 53.20
C SER A 110 -34.72 -64.24 52.94
N ASP A 111 -33.92 -64.44 51.89
CA ASP A 111 -33.32 -65.73 51.57
C ASP A 111 -32.30 -66.17 52.65
N LEU A 112 -31.47 -65.25 53.13
CA LEU A 112 -30.54 -65.50 54.24
C LEU A 112 -31.29 -65.84 55.55
N GLN A 113 -32.38 -65.13 55.84
CA GLN A 113 -33.18 -65.36 57.03
C GLN A 113 -33.85 -66.74 56.99
N LYS A 114 -34.34 -67.18 55.82
CA LYS A 114 -34.97 -68.49 55.65
C LYS A 114 -34.02 -69.64 55.93
N ILE A 115 -32.75 -69.51 55.55
CA ILE A 115 -31.73 -70.55 55.74
C ILE A 115 -31.20 -70.60 57.18
N MET A 116 -31.05 -69.45 57.86
CA MET A 116 -30.73 -69.42 59.30
C MET A 116 -31.76 -70.17 60.15
N ILE A 117 -33.03 -70.19 59.71
CA ILE A 117 -34.11 -70.91 60.37
C ILE A 117 -34.03 -72.42 60.08
N GLU A 118 -33.42 -72.83 58.95
CA GLU A 118 -33.48 -74.22 58.47
C GLU A 118 -32.29 -75.12 58.84
N ASN A 119 -31.02 -74.67 59.01
CA ASN A 119 -29.92 -75.45 59.65
C ASN A 119 -28.55 -74.70 59.75
N ASN A 120 -27.68 -75.18 60.65
CA ASN A 120 -26.50 -74.49 61.21
C ASN A 120 -25.13 -74.93 60.61
N ASP A 121 -25.02 -75.15 59.29
CA ASP A 121 -23.78 -75.63 58.63
C ASP A 121 -23.01 -74.53 57.87
N GLN A 122 -21.81 -74.20 58.36
CA GLN A 122 -20.97 -73.09 57.87
C GLN A 122 -20.42 -73.25 56.44
N LYS A 123 -20.36 -74.48 55.90
CA LYS A 123 -19.75 -74.77 54.59
C LYS A 123 -20.67 -74.39 53.42
N GLU A 124 -21.97 -74.56 53.59
CA GLU A 124 -22.98 -74.22 52.58
C GLU A 124 -23.14 -72.69 52.47
N LEU A 125 -23.10 -72.01 53.62
CA LEU A 125 -23.01 -70.55 53.71
C LEU A 125 -21.83 -69.98 52.91
N LYS A 126 -20.65 -70.58 53.00
CA LYS A 126 -19.47 -70.10 52.28
C LYS A 126 -19.62 -70.20 50.76
N ASN A 127 -20.13 -71.32 50.24
CA ASN A 127 -20.37 -71.48 48.80
C ASN A 127 -21.40 -70.48 48.26
N ILE A 128 -22.41 -70.13 49.07
CA ILE A 128 -23.39 -69.10 48.69
C ILE A 128 -22.75 -67.72 48.67
N PHE A 129 -21.89 -67.39 49.65
CA PHE A 129 -21.16 -66.12 49.66
C PHE A 129 -20.20 -65.98 48.47
N ASP A 130 -19.53 -67.06 48.08
CA ASP A 130 -18.65 -67.05 46.91
C ASP A 130 -19.46 -66.87 45.60
N ASN A 131 -20.59 -67.57 45.45
CA ASN A 131 -21.49 -67.40 44.30
C ASN A 131 -22.14 -65.99 44.27
N PHE A 132 -22.45 -65.43 45.44
CA PHE A 132 -22.93 -64.05 45.58
C PHE A 132 -21.87 -63.05 45.13
N LYS A 133 -20.62 -63.22 45.57
CA LYS A 133 -19.49 -62.38 45.16
C LYS A 133 -19.32 -62.40 43.65
N ASP A 134 -19.31 -63.58 43.04
CA ASP A 134 -19.15 -63.74 41.59
C ASP A 134 -20.30 -63.07 40.83
N ARG A 135 -21.54 -63.20 41.32
CA ARG A 135 -22.71 -62.58 40.68
C ARG A 135 -22.68 -61.05 40.80
N ILE A 136 -22.24 -60.50 41.93
CA ILE A 136 -22.05 -59.06 42.10
C ILE A 136 -20.94 -58.54 41.18
N GLU A 137 -19.83 -59.28 41.05
CA GLU A 137 -18.72 -58.90 40.18
C GLU A 137 -19.15 -58.88 38.71
N ILE A 138 -19.88 -59.91 38.25
CA ILE A 138 -20.43 -59.97 36.88
C ILE A 138 -21.39 -58.80 36.64
N LEU A 139 -22.30 -58.53 37.58
CA LEU A 139 -23.32 -57.49 37.42
C LEU A 139 -22.69 -56.08 37.41
N ASN A 140 -21.67 -55.85 38.24
CA ASN A 140 -20.94 -54.59 38.27
C ASN A 140 -20.16 -54.35 36.98
N ASN A 141 -19.47 -55.38 36.46
CA ASN A 141 -18.73 -55.28 35.20
C ASN A 141 -19.65 -55.06 33.99
N GLN A 142 -20.81 -55.73 33.95
CA GLN A 142 -21.81 -55.51 32.89
C GLN A 142 -22.36 -54.07 32.93
N LYS A 143 -22.69 -53.54 34.12
CA LYS A 143 -23.21 -52.19 34.27
C LYS A 143 -22.16 -51.12 33.94
N LEU A 144 -20.90 -51.35 34.29
CA LEU A 144 -19.82 -50.42 33.97
C LEU A 144 -19.63 -50.31 32.44
N ASN A 145 -19.62 -51.45 31.74
CA ASN A 145 -19.54 -51.48 30.28
C ASN A 145 -20.73 -50.80 29.59
N ASP A 146 -21.96 -50.99 30.12
CA ASP A 146 -23.16 -50.31 29.61
C ASP A 146 -23.09 -48.79 29.80
N ILE A 147 -22.50 -48.33 30.91
CA ILE A 147 -22.28 -46.90 31.19
C ILE A 147 -21.26 -46.33 30.20
N ASP A 148 -20.14 -47.02 30.00
CA ASP A 148 -19.09 -46.58 29.06
C ASP A 148 -19.60 -46.48 27.63
N LYS A 149 -20.41 -47.45 27.18
CA LYS A 149 -21.05 -47.41 25.86
C LYS A 149 -21.97 -46.19 25.71
N LYS A 150 -22.80 -45.89 26.72
CA LYS A 150 -23.68 -44.72 26.70
C LYS A 150 -22.91 -43.40 26.73
N ASN A 151 -21.81 -43.33 27.48
CA ASN A 151 -20.95 -42.15 27.52
C ASN A 151 -20.34 -41.85 26.16
N LEU A 152 -19.88 -42.89 25.44
CA LEU A 152 -19.38 -42.74 24.07
C LEU A 152 -20.46 -42.24 23.10
N GLU A 153 -21.68 -42.77 23.19
CA GLU A 153 -22.82 -42.31 22.38
C GLU A 153 -23.16 -40.83 22.64
N ILE A 154 -23.14 -40.40 23.91
CA ILE A 154 -23.37 -39.00 24.29
C ILE A 154 -22.26 -38.09 23.73
N LEU A 155 -21.00 -38.47 23.90
CA LEU A 155 -19.87 -37.69 23.38
C LEU A 155 -19.95 -37.53 21.86
N SER A 156 -20.32 -38.59 21.13
CA SER A 156 -20.52 -38.53 19.68
C SER A 156 -21.66 -37.59 19.27
N HIS A 157 -22.77 -37.56 20.02
CA HIS A 157 -23.88 -36.65 19.77
C HIS A 157 -23.50 -35.19 20.03
N ILE A 158 -22.74 -34.94 21.11
CA ILE A 158 -22.23 -33.62 21.42
C ILE A 158 -21.31 -33.13 20.29
N GLN A 159 -20.37 -33.97 19.84
CA GLN A 159 -19.49 -33.64 18.73
C GLN A 159 -20.28 -33.29 17.45
N SER A 160 -21.22 -34.14 17.05
CA SER A 160 -22.04 -33.89 15.86
C SER A 160 -22.86 -32.60 15.96
N THR A 161 -23.34 -32.27 17.17
CA THR A 161 -24.10 -31.04 17.39
C THR A 161 -23.20 -29.81 17.29
N PHE A 162 -21.99 -29.87 17.83
CA PHE A 162 -21.00 -28.79 17.70
C PHE A 162 -20.58 -28.57 16.24
N GLU A 163 -20.30 -29.64 15.49
CA GLU A 163 -19.94 -29.56 14.07
C GLU A 163 -21.07 -28.89 13.25
N LYS A 164 -22.32 -29.34 13.44
CA LYS A 164 -23.48 -28.74 12.76
C LYS A 164 -23.71 -27.27 13.16
N SER A 165 -23.45 -26.92 14.42
CA SER A 165 -23.55 -25.53 14.88
C SER A 165 -22.48 -24.65 14.24
N LEU A 166 -21.25 -25.15 14.07
CA LEU A 166 -20.14 -24.40 13.49
C LEU A 166 -20.34 -24.11 12.00
N ASP A 167 -20.84 -25.09 11.24
CA ASP A 167 -21.10 -24.96 9.80
C ASP A 167 -22.31 -24.04 9.49
N SER A 168 -23.21 -23.83 10.46
CA SER A 168 -24.42 -23.04 10.27
C SER A 168 -24.24 -21.51 10.39
N HIS A 169 -23.02 -21.02 10.64
CA HIS A 169 -22.83 -19.58 10.82
C HIS A 169 -22.94 -18.83 9.49
N ASN A 170 -24.01 -18.02 9.35
CA ASN A 170 -24.20 -16.99 8.32
C ASN A 170 -22.97 -16.09 8.07
N ILE A 171 -22.00 -16.07 9.00
CA ILE A 171 -20.74 -15.34 8.92
C ILE A 171 -19.83 -15.94 7.84
N THR A 172 -19.70 -17.26 7.75
CA THR A 172 -18.82 -17.92 6.78
C THR A 172 -19.28 -17.68 5.35
N ASN A 173 -20.59 -17.79 5.10
CA ASN A 173 -21.18 -17.48 3.80
C ASN A 173 -21.08 -15.99 3.44
N LYS A 174 -21.20 -15.08 4.43
CA LYS A 174 -20.98 -13.65 4.22
C LYS A 174 -19.52 -13.36 3.89
N ILE A 175 -18.56 -13.95 4.60
CA ILE A 175 -17.13 -13.82 4.31
C ILE A 175 -16.83 -14.29 2.89
N PHE A 176 -17.34 -15.47 2.49
CA PHE A 176 -17.17 -15.97 1.12
C PHE A 176 -17.79 -15.04 0.08
N SER A 177 -18.99 -14.49 0.34
CA SER A 177 -19.60 -13.51 -0.56
C SER A 177 -18.78 -12.23 -0.68
N ILE A 178 -18.23 -11.75 0.44
CA ILE A 178 -17.39 -10.55 0.49
C ILE A 178 -16.11 -10.80 -0.30
N GLU A 179 -15.46 -11.93 -0.07
CA GLU A 179 -14.24 -12.33 -0.76
C GLU A 179 -14.47 -12.47 -2.28
N SER A 180 -15.60 -13.07 -2.69
CA SER A 180 -16.00 -13.14 -4.09
C SER A 180 -16.27 -11.75 -4.69
N THR A 181 -16.96 -10.85 -3.98
CA THR A 181 -17.17 -9.48 -4.47
C THR A 181 -15.86 -8.69 -4.56
N LEU A 182 -14.95 -8.85 -3.61
CA LEU A 182 -13.63 -8.20 -3.63
C LEU A 182 -12.77 -8.73 -4.77
N SER A 183 -12.80 -10.05 -5.03
CA SER A 183 -12.12 -10.65 -6.17
C SER A 183 -12.66 -10.13 -7.49
N ASN A 184 -13.99 -10.05 -7.63
CA ASN A 184 -14.64 -9.52 -8.83
C ASN A 184 -14.31 -8.03 -9.05
N ILE A 185 -14.27 -7.22 -7.99
CA ILE A 185 -13.80 -5.84 -8.06
C ILE A 185 -12.34 -5.84 -8.53
N ASN A 186 -11.46 -6.57 -7.87
CA ASN A 186 -10.04 -6.60 -8.22
C ASN A 186 -9.79 -6.99 -9.69
N GLU A 187 -10.49 -7.99 -10.22
CA GLU A 187 -10.38 -8.39 -11.64
C GLU A 187 -10.89 -7.30 -12.61
N ASN A 188 -12.04 -6.68 -12.30
CA ASN A 188 -12.62 -5.64 -13.14
C ASN A 188 -11.78 -4.36 -13.18
N PHE A 189 -11.12 -4.03 -12.07
CA PHE A 189 -10.25 -2.85 -11.94
C PHE A 189 -8.83 -3.13 -12.43
N SER A 190 -8.26 -4.31 -12.19
CA SER A 190 -6.85 -4.60 -12.54
C SER A 190 -6.59 -4.66 -14.04
N ASN A 191 -7.53 -5.16 -14.84
CA ASN A 191 -7.27 -5.48 -16.26
C ASN A 191 -7.66 -4.40 -17.27
N ASN A 192 -8.45 -3.38 -16.90
CA ASN A 192 -8.90 -2.33 -17.82
C ASN A 192 -8.25 -0.97 -17.51
N SER A 193 -7.21 -0.61 -18.26
CA SER A 193 -6.50 0.67 -18.09
C SER A 193 -7.39 1.89 -18.31
N SER A 194 -8.39 1.80 -19.20
CA SER A 194 -9.36 2.86 -19.45
C SER A 194 -10.27 3.11 -18.25
N LYS A 195 -10.82 2.05 -17.64
CA LYS A 195 -11.66 2.17 -16.43
C LYS A 195 -10.87 2.72 -15.24
N LYS A 196 -9.59 2.33 -15.10
CA LYS A 196 -8.67 2.89 -14.08
C LYS A 196 -8.43 4.39 -14.25
N GLY A 197 -8.32 4.85 -15.50
CA GLY A 197 -8.24 6.28 -15.84
C GLY A 197 -9.50 7.01 -15.42
N GLN A 198 -10.65 6.55 -15.93
CA GLN A 198 -11.96 7.18 -15.67
C GLN A 198 -12.29 7.30 -14.18
N VAL A 199 -12.01 6.26 -13.40
CA VAL A 199 -12.24 6.29 -11.95
C VAL A 199 -11.31 7.29 -11.25
N ALA A 200 -10.03 7.34 -11.65
CA ALA A 200 -9.09 8.32 -11.13
C ALA A 200 -9.50 9.75 -11.49
N GLU A 201 -9.97 9.99 -12.72
CA GLU A 201 -10.50 11.28 -13.17
C GLU A 201 -11.74 11.69 -12.36
N THR A 202 -12.68 10.77 -12.12
CA THR A 202 -13.87 11.02 -11.31
C THR A 202 -13.52 11.39 -9.86
N ILE A 203 -12.56 10.67 -9.25
CA ILE A 203 -12.07 10.99 -7.91
C ILE A 203 -11.45 12.38 -7.87
N LEU A 204 -10.61 12.71 -8.86
CA LEU A 204 -9.99 14.02 -8.96
C LEU A 204 -11.04 15.13 -9.14
N PHE A 205 -12.03 14.93 -10.00
CA PHE A 205 -13.13 15.86 -10.21
C PHE A 205 -13.88 16.18 -8.93
N ASN A 206 -14.23 15.17 -8.13
CA ASN A 206 -14.91 15.38 -6.85
C ASN A 206 -14.04 16.17 -5.87
N ILE A 207 -12.75 15.84 -5.77
CA ILE A 207 -11.81 16.54 -4.88
C ILE A 207 -11.68 18.01 -5.27
N LEU A 208 -11.56 18.31 -6.56
CA LEU A 208 -11.49 19.69 -7.05
C LEU A 208 -12.80 20.43 -6.77
N THR A 209 -13.95 19.81 -7.03
CA THR A 209 -15.27 20.41 -6.78
C THR A 209 -15.48 20.75 -5.30
N GLU A 210 -15.07 19.87 -4.39
CA GLU A 210 -15.18 20.12 -2.95
C GLU A 210 -14.23 21.22 -2.45
N ASN A 211 -13.03 21.32 -3.05
CA ASN A 211 -11.98 22.22 -2.59
C ASN A 211 -12.02 23.62 -3.21
N PHE A 212 -12.65 23.77 -4.38
CA PHE A 212 -12.75 25.03 -5.12
C PHE A 212 -14.21 25.49 -5.22
N GLN A 213 -14.82 25.82 -4.07
CA GLN A 213 -16.24 26.22 -3.99
C GLN A 213 -16.55 27.53 -4.72
N ASP A 214 -15.54 28.34 -5.02
CA ASP A 214 -15.65 29.65 -5.68
C ASP A 214 -15.23 29.63 -7.16
N THR A 215 -15.08 28.43 -7.73
CA THR A 215 -14.62 28.19 -9.10
C THR A 215 -15.53 27.15 -9.75
N GLU A 216 -15.92 27.36 -11.00
CA GLU A 216 -16.68 26.38 -11.76
C GLU A 216 -15.75 25.26 -12.23
N VAL A 217 -16.04 24.02 -11.82
CA VAL A 217 -15.28 22.81 -12.17
C VAL A 217 -16.08 22.02 -13.19
N ILE A 218 -15.55 21.88 -14.41
CA ILE A 218 -16.23 21.23 -15.54
C ILE A 218 -15.46 19.96 -15.93
N ASP A 219 -16.16 18.84 -16.02
CA ASP A 219 -15.64 17.60 -16.60
C ASP A 219 -15.64 17.71 -18.14
N THR A 220 -14.45 17.65 -18.74
CA THR A 220 -14.24 17.74 -20.19
C THR A 220 -13.58 16.49 -20.76
N SER A 221 -13.51 15.40 -20.00
CA SER A 221 -12.86 14.13 -20.37
C SER A 221 -13.34 13.54 -21.71
N HIS A 222 -14.59 13.83 -22.09
CA HIS A 222 -15.20 13.37 -23.34
C HIS A 222 -15.07 14.35 -24.51
N ILE A 223 -14.50 15.54 -24.28
CA ILE A 223 -14.36 16.59 -25.28
C ILE A 223 -12.93 16.56 -25.83
N PRO A 224 -12.74 16.36 -27.15
CA PRO A 224 -11.41 16.35 -27.73
C PRO A 224 -10.68 17.67 -27.47
N ASN A 225 -9.38 17.56 -27.19
CA ASN A 225 -8.45 18.68 -27.04
C ASN A 225 -8.78 19.63 -25.88
N SER A 226 -9.62 19.22 -24.92
CA SER A 226 -10.10 20.10 -23.84
C SER A 226 -9.53 19.75 -22.46
N GLY A 227 -8.64 18.76 -22.37
CA GLY A 227 -8.17 18.19 -21.11
C GLY A 227 -9.24 17.36 -20.42
N ASP A 228 -8.91 16.82 -19.25
CA ASP A 228 -9.86 16.00 -18.48
C ASP A 228 -10.82 16.89 -17.68
N ILE A 229 -10.32 17.97 -17.08
CA ILE A 229 -11.10 18.87 -16.23
C ILE A 229 -10.71 20.32 -16.53
N GLN A 230 -11.68 21.24 -16.49
CA GLN A 230 -11.43 22.68 -16.59
C GLN A 230 -11.90 23.41 -15.34
N LEU A 231 -11.07 24.35 -14.87
CA LEU A 231 -11.39 25.30 -13.81
C LEU A 231 -11.64 26.67 -14.43
N ILE A 232 -12.86 27.18 -14.26
CA ILE A 232 -13.30 28.49 -14.76
C ILE A 232 -13.61 29.40 -13.56
N LYS A 233 -12.97 30.57 -13.53
CA LYS A 233 -13.18 31.56 -12.49
C LYS A 233 -13.24 32.96 -13.10
N ASP A 234 -14.17 33.76 -12.62
CA ASP A 234 -14.34 35.13 -13.09
C ASP A 234 -13.04 35.95 -12.97
N ASN A 235 -12.72 36.71 -14.01
CA ASN A 235 -11.52 37.56 -14.11
C ASN A 235 -10.17 36.83 -13.97
N LYS A 236 -10.14 35.50 -14.03
CA LYS A 236 -8.93 34.68 -13.99
C LYS A 236 -8.79 33.86 -15.29
N PRO A 237 -7.57 33.43 -15.66
CA PRO A 237 -7.41 32.53 -16.80
C PRO A 237 -8.09 31.18 -16.51
N THR A 238 -8.71 30.59 -17.52
CA THR A 238 -9.16 29.19 -17.46
C THR A 238 -7.95 28.29 -17.28
N ILE A 239 -8.07 27.30 -16.38
CA ILE A 239 -7.01 26.30 -16.13
C ILE A 239 -7.52 24.94 -16.60
N LEU A 240 -6.81 24.36 -17.56
CA LEU A 240 -7.03 23.01 -18.06
C LEU A 240 -6.18 22.02 -17.25
N ILE A 241 -6.80 20.98 -16.72
CA ILE A 241 -6.14 19.93 -15.95
C ILE A 241 -6.19 18.64 -16.76
N ASP A 242 -5.02 18.06 -17.01
CA ASP A 242 -4.86 16.75 -17.65
C ASP A 242 -4.19 15.80 -16.63
N SER A 243 -4.89 14.75 -16.25
CA SER A 243 -4.52 13.82 -15.19
C SER A 243 -4.20 12.45 -15.78
N LYS A 244 -2.95 12.03 -15.65
CA LYS A 244 -2.51 10.72 -16.12
C LYS A 244 -2.42 9.72 -14.97
N ASN A 245 -2.89 8.50 -15.22
CA ASN A 245 -2.78 7.38 -14.29
C ASN A 245 -1.99 6.22 -14.91
N PHE A 246 -0.66 6.36 -15.00
CA PHE A 246 0.24 5.29 -15.45
C PHE A 246 0.79 4.45 -14.28
N GLY A 247 0.19 4.55 -13.09
CA GLY A 247 0.75 3.98 -11.86
C GLY A 247 2.10 4.62 -11.53
N SER A 248 3.10 3.81 -11.20
CA SER A 248 4.47 4.28 -10.89
C SER A 248 5.30 4.70 -12.11
N LYS A 249 4.75 4.59 -13.33
CA LYS A 249 5.46 4.96 -14.57
C LYS A 249 5.37 6.47 -14.83
N THR A 250 6.38 6.99 -15.50
CA THR A 250 6.44 8.38 -15.95
C THR A 250 5.58 8.62 -17.18
N VAL A 251 4.88 9.76 -17.21
CA VAL A 251 4.17 10.26 -18.41
C VAL A 251 5.17 10.45 -19.54
N PRO A 252 4.98 9.85 -20.73
CA PRO A 252 5.94 9.94 -21.81
C PRO A 252 5.83 11.29 -22.54
N LYS A 253 6.87 11.61 -23.33
CA LYS A 253 6.94 12.88 -24.07
C LYS A 253 5.76 13.11 -25.04
N ARG A 254 5.19 12.04 -25.61
CA ARG A 254 4.04 12.13 -26.53
C ARG A 254 2.83 12.81 -25.88
N ASP A 255 2.49 12.42 -24.66
CA ASP A 255 1.38 13.00 -23.91
C ASP A 255 1.68 14.44 -23.50
N LEU A 256 2.93 14.74 -23.16
CA LEU A 256 3.39 16.10 -22.90
C LEU A 256 3.24 17.01 -24.15
N ASP A 257 3.67 16.54 -25.32
CA ASP A 257 3.57 17.28 -26.59
C ASP A 257 2.08 17.49 -26.98
N LYS A 258 1.22 16.49 -26.74
CA LYS A 258 -0.24 16.61 -26.93
C LYS A 258 -0.82 17.70 -26.02
N PHE A 259 -0.46 17.69 -24.75
CA PHE A 259 -0.92 18.66 -23.77
C PHE A 259 -0.55 20.11 -24.16
N TYR A 260 0.67 20.36 -24.64
CA TYR A 260 1.03 21.70 -25.14
C TYR A 260 0.15 22.15 -26.31
N ASN A 261 -0.20 21.24 -27.22
CA ASN A 261 -1.06 21.58 -28.36
C ASN A 261 -2.47 21.94 -27.87
N ASP A 262 -3.03 21.20 -26.92
CA ASP A 262 -4.37 21.47 -26.35
C ASP A 262 -4.39 22.84 -25.65
N ILE A 263 -3.33 23.17 -24.91
CA ILE A 263 -3.16 24.49 -24.26
C ILE A 263 -3.07 25.64 -25.28
N GLN A 264 -2.32 25.46 -26.36
CA GLN A 264 -2.20 26.48 -27.41
C GLN A 264 -3.51 26.69 -28.17
N GLN A 265 -4.22 25.60 -28.49
CA GLN A 265 -5.50 25.67 -29.21
C GLN A 265 -6.58 26.38 -28.41
N ASN A 266 -6.67 26.09 -27.10
CA ASN A 266 -7.66 26.70 -26.21
C ASN A 266 -7.22 28.05 -25.65
N ASN A 267 -5.95 28.44 -25.84
CA ASN A 267 -5.35 29.66 -25.28
C ASN A 267 -5.66 29.82 -23.77
N CYS A 268 -5.45 28.77 -23.00
CA CYS A 268 -5.68 28.70 -21.56
C CYS A 268 -4.39 28.36 -20.79
N SER A 269 -4.39 28.51 -19.47
CA SER A 269 -3.31 27.98 -18.63
C SER A 269 -3.56 26.51 -18.31
N GLY A 270 -2.56 25.78 -17.80
CA GLY A 270 -2.74 24.34 -17.60
C GLY A 270 -1.93 23.70 -16.50
N ILE A 271 -2.43 22.56 -16.04
CA ILE A 271 -1.78 21.68 -15.09
C ILE A 271 -1.73 20.28 -15.71
N LEU A 272 -0.53 19.79 -16.00
CA LEU A 272 -0.32 18.39 -16.36
C LEU A 272 0.14 17.64 -15.11
N CYS A 273 -0.59 16.60 -14.74
CA CYS A 273 -0.33 15.88 -13.50
C CYS A 273 -0.36 14.36 -13.68
N ASN A 274 0.33 13.65 -12.79
CA ASN A 274 0.32 12.18 -12.74
C ASN A 274 0.02 11.70 -11.32
N ALA A 275 -0.90 10.75 -11.20
CA ALA A 275 -1.43 10.30 -9.90
C ALA A 275 -0.35 9.74 -8.98
N PHE A 276 0.53 8.87 -9.50
CA PHE A 276 1.52 8.15 -8.69
C PHE A 276 2.95 8.22 -9.24
N GLY A 277 3.16 8.69 -10.47
CA GLY A 277 4.48 8.79 -11.09
C GLY A 277 4.91 10.21 -11.44
N GLY A 278 6.03 10.33 -12.15
CA GLY A 278 6.55 11.62 -12.65
C GLY A 278 6.13 11.94 -14.08
N ILE A 279 6.65 13.05 -14.61
CA ILE A 279 6.47 13.49 -16.01
C ILE A 279 7.85 13.53 -16.69
N ALA A 280 7.95 13.03 -17.92
CA ALA A 280 9.23 12.94 -18.60
C ALA A 280 9.82 14.33 -18.93
N ASN A 281 11.10 14.52 -18.58
CA ASN A 281 11.87 15.76 -18.79
C ASN A 281 11.32 17.00 -18.07
N LYS A 282 10.45 16.82 -17.08
CA LYS A 282 9.95 17.87 -16.19
C LYS A 282 10.30 17.55 -14.74
N GLN A 283 10.51 18.59 -13.94
CA GLN A 283 10.59 18.48 -12.48
C GLN A 283 9.22 18.66 -11.86
N ASN A 284 9.06 18.19 -10.63
CA ASN A 284 7.85 18.47 -9.87
C ASN A 284 7.73 19.98 -9.61
N PHE A 285 6.53 20.54 -9.86
CA PHE A 285 6.26 21.97 -9.88
C PHE A 285 7.16 22.77 -10.82
N GLU A 286 7.68 22.16 -11.89
CA GLU A 286 8.28 22.94 -12.97
C GLU A 286 7.21 23.81 -13.62
N ILE A 287 7.58 25.05 -13.93
CA ILE A 287 6.69 26.06 -14.52
C ILE A 287 7.23 26.41 -15.90
N ASP A 288 6.40 26.20 -16.91
CA ASP A 288 6.65 26.70 -18.26
C ASP A 288 5.72 27.87 -18.57
N ILE A 289 6.24 28.86 -19.27
CA ILE A 289 5.46 29.98 -19.78
C ILE A 289 5.48 29.88 -21.30
N VAL A 290 4.31 29.64 -21.90
CA VAL A 290 4.12 29.57 -23.34
C VAL A 290 3.22 30.73 -23.73
N ASP A 291 3.78 31.68 -24.46
CA ASP A 291 3.16 32.98 -24.76
C ASP A 291 2.78 33.75 -23.49
N LYS A 292 1.49 33.74 -23.13
CA LYS A 292 0.93 34.36 -21.92
C LYS A 292 0.35 33.33 -20.94
N ASN A 293 0.40 32.06 -21.29
CA ASN A 293 -0.24 30.97 -20.55
C ASN A 293 0.80 30.26 -19.68
N ILE A 294 0.41 29.95 -18.45
CA ILE A 294 1.28 29.33 -17.46
C ILE A 294 0.92 27.85 -17.37
N ILE A 295 1.93 27.02 -17.43
CA ILE A 295 1.81 25.57 -17.36
C ILE A 295 2.57 25.08 -16.14
N VAL A 296 1.92 24.30 -15.28
CA VAL A 296 2.51 23.69 -14.09
C VAL A 296 2.52 22.18 -14.22
N PHE A 297 3.67 21.57 -13.94
CA PHE A 297 3.83 20.10 -13.96
C PHE A 297 3.82 19.53 -12.56
N ILE A 298 2.95 18.57 -12.28
CA ILE A 298 2.81 17.96 -10.94
C ILE A 298 3.11 16.47 -11.01
N HIS A 299 4.06 16.03 -10.20
CA HIS A 299 4.40 14.63 -10.03
C HIS A 299 3.68 14.05 -8.82
N SER A 300 3.26 12.79 -8.93
CA SER A 300 2.76 11.96 -7.83
C SER A 300 1.80 12.72 -6.90
N HIS A 301 0.74 13.33 -7.45
CA HIS A 301 -0.14 14.19 -6.66
C HIS A 301 -0.97 13.43 -5.63
N GLN A 302 -1.14 12.10 -5.78
CA GLN A 302 -1.82 11.22 -4.81
C GLN A 302 -3.20 11.74 -4.35
N PHE A 303 -3.85 12.52 -5.20
CA PHE A 303 -5.13 13.19 -4.93
C PHE A 303 -5.12 14.17 -3.74
N ASP A 304 -3.95 14.73 -3.37
CA ASP A 304 -3.86 15.78 -2.34
C ASP A 304 -4.40 17.12 -2.86
N SER A 305 -5.46 17.62 -2.22
CA SER A 305 -6.09 18.89 -2.61
C SER A 305 -5.20 20.11 -2.42
N ASN A 306 -4.25 20.08 -1.48
CA ASN A 306 -3.34 21.19 -1.22
C ASN A 306 -2.38 21.42 -2.40
N ILE A 307 -1.97 20.35 -3.06
CA ILE A 307 -1.12 20.39 -4.26
C ILE A 307 -1.83 21.14 -5.38
N PHE A 308 -3.11 20.87 -5.60
CA PHE A 308 -3.90 21.55 -6.63
C PHE A 308 -4.18 23.01 -6.26
N LYS A 309 -4.48 23.31 -5.00
CA LYS A 309 -4.60 24.70 -4.52
C LYS A 309 -3.31 25.48 -4.75
N LEU A 310 -2.17 24.89 -4.44
CA LEU A 310 -0.86 25.50 -4.66
C LEU A 310 -0.62 25.76 -6.16
N ALA A 311 -0.83 24.76 -7.02
CA ALA A 311 -0.64 24.89 -8.46
C ALA A 311 -1.55 25.98 -9.08
N THR A 312 -2.82 25.99 -8.71
CA THR A 312 -3.79 27.02 -9.14
C THR A 312 -3.37 28.41 -8.67
N ASN A 313 -2.91 28.55 -7.42
CA ASN A 313 -2.41 29.82 -6.89
C ASN A 313 -1.15 30.31 -7.62
N ILE A 314 -0.22 29.41 -7.94
CA ILE A 314 0.98 29.72 -8.75
C ILE A 314 0.56 30.32 -10.08
N ILE A 315 -0.37 29.68 -10.80
CA ILE A 315 -0.87 30.17 -12.10
C ILE A 315 -1.51 31.55 -11.95
N TYR A 316 -2.43 31.71 -11.00
CA TYR A 316 -3.16 32.97 -10.85
C TYR A 316 -2.29 34.16 -10.43
N ASN A 317 -1.29 33.93 -9.58
CA ASN A 317 -0.37 34.99 -9.13
C ASN A 317 0.61 35.39 -10.22
N LEU A 318 1.21 34.41 -10.91
CA LEU A 318 2.12 34.70 -12.02
C LEU A 318 1.39 35.35 -13.20
N GLN A 319 0.14 34.96 -13.48
CA GLN A 319 -0.65 35.58 -14.54
C GLN A 319 -0.91 37.06 -14.24
N HIS A 320 -1.17 37.39 -12.97
CA HIS A 320 -1.39 38.75 -12.52
C HIS A 320 -0.12 39.60 -12.73
N GLU A 321 1.04 39.11 -12.29
CA GLU A 321 2.31 39.81 -12.51
C GLU A 321 2.64 40.01 -14.00
N LEU A 322 2.37 39.01 -14.84
CA LEU A 322 2.60 39.12 -16.29
C LEU A 322 1.70 40.17 -16.95
N LYS A 323 0.46 40.34 -16.48
CA LYS A 323 -0.44 41.39 -16.98
C LYS A 323 0.04 42.79 -16.59
N GLU A 324 0.46 42.97 -15.33
CA GLU A 324 0.96 44.25 -14.80
C GLU A 324 2.26 44.71 -15.50
N LYS A 325 3.17 43.77 -15.80
CA LYS A 325 4.48 44.05 -16.41
C LYS A 325 4.46 44.28 -17.93
N GLN A 326 3.31 44.13 -18.61
CA GLN A 326 3.21 44.47 -20.04
C GLN A 326 3.43 45.97 -20.34
N ASN A 327 3.34 46.84 -19.33
CA ASN A 327 3.57 48.27 -19.49
C ASN A 327 5.07 48.65 -19.55
N ASP A 328 5.98 47.78 -19.08
CA ASP A 328 7.44 47.96 -19.12
C ASP A 328 8.11 47.02 -20.14
N THR A 329 7.41 46.66 -21.22
CA THR A 329 8.01 45.82 -22.27
C THR A 329 8.83 46.67 -23.24
N ILE A 330 10.10 46.30 -23.43
CA ILE A 330 10.86 46.69 -24.61
C ILE A 330 10.21 46.01 -25.82
N ASN A 331 9.36 46.73 -26.55
CA ASN A 331 8.79 46.25 -27.80
C ASN A 331 9.90 46.13 -28.85
N ILE A 332 10.39 44.92 -29.06
CA ILE A 332 11.29 44.59 -30.16
C ILE A 332 10.42 44.43 -31.41
N ASP A 333 10.50 45.39 -32.33
CA ASP A 333 9.80 45.29 -33.61
C ASP A 333 10.24 44.02 -34.38
N GLN A 334 9.37 43.52 -35.26
CA GLN A 334 9.62 42.29 -36.00
C GLN A 334 10.87 42.36 -36.88
N ARG A 335 11.23 43.53 -37.39
CA ARG A 335 12.44 43.78 -38.17
C ARG A 335 13.70 43.72 -37.29
N LEU A 336 13.67 44.30 -36.09
CA LEU A 336 14.75 44.23 -35.11
C LEU A 336 14.96 42.80 -34.64
N PHE A 337 13.89 42.06 -34.36
CA PHE A 337 13.99 40.64 -34.01
C PHE A 337 14.58 39.81 -35.15
N GLN A 338 14.15 40.04 -36.39
CA GLN A 338 14.74 39.38 -37.57
C GLN A 338 16.23 39.72 -37.73
N ASN A 339 16.62 40.98 -37.54
CA ASN A 339 18.01 41.39 -37.59
C ASN A 339 18.86 40.72 -36.49
N LEU A 340 18.37 40.69 -35.24
CA LEU A 340 19.03 39.99 -34.14
C LEU A 340 19.16 38.50 -34.42
N LYS A 341 18.14 37.88 -35.03
CA LYS A 341 18.19 36.47 -35.43
C LYS A 341 19.23 36.23 -36.52
N ILE A 342 19.35 37.12 -37.51
CA ILE A 342 20.37 37.03 -38.56
C ILE A 342 21.75 37.18 -37.95
N GLU A 343 21.97 38.19 -37.10
CA GLU A 343 23.24 38.44 -36.43
C GLU A 343 23.67 37.27 -35.54
N TYR A 344 22.76 36.74 -34.74
CA TYR A 344 23.03 35.58 -33.89
C TYR A 344 23.37 34.33 -34.70
N ASN A 345 22.65 34.06 -35.80
CA ASN A 345 22.96 32.93 -36.68
C ASN A 345 24.30 33.11 -37.39
N TYR A 346 24.61 34.33 -37.84
CA TYR A 346 25.91 34.66 -38.41
C TYR A 346 27.03 34.43 -37.39
N TYR A 347 26.86 34.88 -36.15
CA TYR A 347 27.80 34.63 -35.06
C TYR A 347 28.01 33.12 -34.84
N ILE A 348 26.95 32.32 -34.73
CA ILE A 348 27.07 30.87 -34.51
C ILE A 348 27.80 30.19 -35.67
N GLN A 349 27.48 30.55 -36.92
CA GLN A 349 28.16 29.99 -38.10
C GLN A 349 29.63 30.38 -38.14
N SER A 350 29.94 31.67 -37.94
CA SER A 350 31.31 32.20 -37.90
C SER A 350 32.13 31.55 -36.77
N PHE A 351 31.56 31.46 -35.57
CA PHE A 351 32.18 30.81 -34.42
C PHE A 351 32.51 29.33 -34.71
N ARG A 352 31.59 28.59 -35.34
CA ARG A 352 31.82 27.19 -35.75
C ARG A 352 32.92 27.09 -36.80
N HIS A 353 32.89 27.95 -37.81
CA HIS A 353 33.89 27.98 -38.86
C HIS A 353 35.30 28.22 -38.31
N HIS A 354 35.46 29.21 -37.43
CA HIS A 354 36.75 29.47 -36.77
C HIS A 354 37.20 28.33 -35.86
N LEU A 355 36.29 27.68 -35.13
CA LEU A 355 36.63 26.48 -34.36
C LEU A 355 37.16 25.35 -35.24
N ASP A 356 36.58 25.14 -36.42
CA ASP A 356 37.01 24.08 -37.33
C ASP A 356 38.37 24.41 -37.98
N ILE A 357 38.63 25.69 -38.29
CA ILE A 357 39.98 26.15 -38.68
C ILE A 357 40.99 25.85 -37.56
N ILE A 358 40.68 26.19 -36.31
CA ILE A 358 41.57 25.94 -35.17
C ILE A 358 41.85 24.44 -35.03
N LYS A 359 40.82 23.58 -35.11
CA LYS A 359 41.01 22.12 -35.07
C LYS A 359 41.88 21.62 -36.22
N SER A 360 41.66 22.12 -37.44
CA SER A 360 42.47 21.76 -38.61
C SER A 360 43.94 22.16 -38.43
N ASN A 361 44.19 23.35 -37.88
CA ASN A 361 45.53 23.82 -37.56
C ASN A 361 46.20 22.98 -36.47
N VAL A 362 45.47 22.61 -35.40
CA VAL A 362 45.97 21.70 -34.37
C VAL A 362 46.32 20.34 -34.95
N ASN A 363 45.49 19.80 -35.84
CA ASN A 363 45.79 18.56 -36.55
C ASN A 363 47.02 18.69 -37.45
N SER A 364 47.16 19.79 -38.18
CA SER A 364 48.33 20.07 -39.04
C SER A 364 49.61 20.21 -38.20
N LEU A 365 49.54 20.87 -37.04
CA LEU A 365 50.65 20.96 -36.09
C LEU A 365 51.03 19.58 -35.52
N SER A 366 50.06 18.70 -35.27
CA SER A 366 50.34 17.32 -34.81
C SER A 366 51.09 16.47 -35.86
N GLN A 367 50.98 16.82 -37.14
CA GLN A 367 51.70 16.18 -38.24
C GLN A 367 53.17 16.63 -38.31
N LEU A 368 53.54 17.76 -37.69
CA LEU A 368 54.93 18.20 -37.53
C LEU A 368 55.68 17.41 -36.44
N SER A 369 55.25 16.18 -36.16
CA SER A 369 56.01 15.25 -35.33
C SER A 369 57.18 14.70 -36.15
N PHE A 370 58.35 14.63 -35.52
CA PHE A 370 59.56 14.09 -36.15
C PHE A 370 59.49 12.56 -36.22
N THR A 371 58.60 12.02 -37.04
CA THR A 371 58.30 10.58 -37.12
C THR A 371 59.53 9.70 -37.36
N LEU A 372 60.48 10.15 -38.20
CA LEU A 372 61.75 9.42 -38.43
C LEU A 372 62.68 9.45 -37.21
N LEU A 373 62.69 10.56 -36.47
CA LEU A 373 63.52 10.80 -35.30
C LEU A 373 62.94 10.06 -34.08
N ASP A 374 61.62 10.08 -33.92
CA ASP A 374 60.86 9.21 -33.01
C ASP A 374 61.12 7.73 -33.33
N ASN A 375 61.06 7.34 -34.60
CA ASN A 375 61.31 5.96 -35.01
C ASN A 375 62.80 5.56 -34.88
N PHE A 376 63.72 6.52 -35.00
CA PHE A 376 65.15 6.31 -34.78
C PHE A 376 65.45 6.11 -33.30
N PHE A 377 64.89 6.95 -32.41
CA PHE A 377 65.01 6.76 -30.97
C PHE A 377 64.30 5.48 -30.50
N LYS A 378 63.16 5.11 -31.09
CA LYS A 378 62.50 3.81 -30.86
C LYS A 378 63.33 2.61 -31.33
N ARG A 379 64.14 2.75 -32.40
CA ARG A 379 65.05 1.69 -32.88
C ARG A 379 66.35 1.57 -32.10
N LYS A 380 66.90 2.68 -31.58
CA LYS A 380 68.13 2.69 -30.77
C LYS A 380 67.88 2.35 -29.29
N THR A 381 66.64 2.41 -28.81
CA THR A 381 66.26 2.00 -27.45
C THR A 381 65.84 0.53 -27.40
N ILE A 382 66.79 -0.37 -27.73
CA ILE A 382 66.73 -1.80 -27.33
C ILE A 382 66.92 -1.97 -25.81
N ASN A 383 67.21 -0.88 -25.09
CA ASN A 383 67.13 -0.82 -23.63
C ASN A 383 65.96 0.06 -23.20
N ASN A 384 64.83 -0.58 -22.87
CA ASN A 384 63.80 -0.19 -21.92
C ASN A 384 63.75 1.30 -21.50
N VAL A 385 63.14 2.16 -22.31
CA VAL A 385 62.28 3.24 -21.79
C VAL A 385 61.20 3.53 -22.85
N GLU A 386 60.27 2.59 -23.05
CA GLU A 386 58.91 3.07 -23.32
C GLU A 386 58.57 3.89 -22.07
N LEU A 387 58.41 5.20 -22.20
CA LEU A 387 57.75 6.00 -21.18
C LEU A 387 56.29 5.54 -21.13
N LYS A 388 56.09 4.37 -20.54
CA LYS A 388 54.80 3.82 -20.16
C LYS A 388 54.24 4.82 -19.18
N GLN A 389 53.15 5.46 -19.61
CA GLN A 389 52.60 6.67 -19.02
C GLN A 389 52.12 6.47 -17.57
N PHE A 390 52.10 5.22 -17.08
CA PHE A 390 51.63 4.82 -15.77
C PHE A 390 52.69 3.95 -15.07
N SER A 391 53.07 4.32 -13.85
CA SER A 391 53.96 3.53 -13.00
C SER A 391 53.27 3.19 -11.67
N CYS A 392 53.49 1.99 -11.16
CA CYS A 392 53.01 1.62 -9.82
C CYS A 392 53.84 2.35 -8.77
N HIS A 393 53.22 3.15 -7.92
CA HIS A 393 53.92 3.89 -6.86
C HIS A 393 54.46 2.99 -5.74
N ILE A 394 54.04 1.72 -5.67
CA ILE A 394 54.42 0.77 -4.61
C ILE A 394 55.64 -0.06 -5.01
N CYS A 395 55.69 -0.57 -6.24
CA CYS A 395 56.78 -1.42 -6.72
C CYS A 395 57.49 -0.85 -7.96
N SER A 396 57.17 0.37 -8.37
CA SER A 396 57.79 1.10 -9.48
C SER A 396 57.73 0.40 -10.84
N THR A 397 56.89 -0.63 -10.99
CA THR A 397 56.69 -1.31 -12.27
C THR A 397 55.99 -0.39 -13.27
N GLN A 398 56.54 -0.30 -14.48
CA GLN A 398 56.04 0.54 -15.57
C GLN A 398 55.01 -0.20 -16.43
N LEU A 399 53.81 0.37 -16.59
CA LEU A 399 52.64 -0.27 -17.18
C LEU A 399 52.03 0.60 -18.28
N SER A 400 51.62 -0.02 -19.39
CA SER A 400 51.25 0.69 -20.62
C SER A 400 49.89 1.39 -20.56
N THR A 401 48.97 0.97 -19.70
CA THR A 401 47.62 1.57 -19.58
C THR A 401 47.12 1.60 -18.13
N GLU A 402 46.23 2.54 -17.83
CA GLU A 402 45.61 2.71 -16.50
C GLU A 402 44.84 1.48 -16.02
N LYS A 403 44.17 0.75 -16.92
CA LYS A 403 43.48 -0.51 -16.60
C LYS A 403 44.44 -1.59 -16.10
N ILE A 404 45.63 -1.68 -16.72
CA ILE A 404 46.65 -2.66 -16.32
C ILE A 404 47.27 -2.25 -14.97
N LEU A 405 47.47 -0.96 -14.71
CA LEU A 405 47.89 -0.44 -13.40
C LEU A 405 46.91 -0.82 -12.29
N LYS A 406 45.61 -0.59 -12.48
CA LYS A 406 44.57 -0.95 -11.50
C LYS A 406 44.54 -2.46 -11.22
N ASN A 407 44.72 -3.29 -12.25
CA ASN A 407 44.73 -4.74 -12.10
C ASN A 407 46.02 -5.25 -11.43
N HIS A 408 47.16 -4.61 -11.71
CA HIS A 408 48.44 -4.89 -11.08
C HIS A 408 48.40 -4.59 -9.57
N ILE A 409 47.90 -3.41 -9.16
CA ILE A 409 47.76 -3.06 -7.74
C ILE A 409 46.86 -4.08 -7.02
N LYS A 410 45.73 -4.47 -7.63
CA LYS A 410 44.78 -5.42 -7.04
C LYS A 410 45.34 -6.84 -6.88
N ARG A 411 46.27 -7.27 -7.74
CA ARG A 411 46.82 -8.64 -7.73
C ARG A 411 48.14 -8.78 -6.98
N ILE A 412 49.02 -7.80 -7.09
CA ILE A 412 50.38 -7.85 -6.53
C ILE A 412 50.47 -7.11 -5.20
N HIS A 413 49.56 -6.16 -4.96
CA HIS A 413 49.46 -5.39 -3.71
C HIS A 413 48.06 -5.50 -3.08
N PRO A 414 47.56 -6.72 -2.78
CA PRO A 414 46.20 -6.93 -2.28
C PRO A 414 45.95 -6.29 -0.90
N ASN A 415 47.00 -5.97 -0.14
CA ASN A 415 46.92 -5.35 1.19
C ASN A 415 47.05 -3.82 1.16
N TYR A 416 47.03 -3.18 -0.03
CA TYR A 416 47.07 -1.73 -0.14
C TYR A 416 45.65 -1.14 -0.19
N THR A 417 45.25 -0.44 0.88
CA THR A 417 44.07 0.42 0.89
C THR A 417 44.49 1.82 0.41
N PRO A 418 43.89 2.37 -0.66
CA PRO A 418 44.21 3.73 -1.09
C PRO A 418 43.80 4.72 -0.01
N ASN A 419 44.77 5.48 0.52
CA ASN A 419 44.48 6.66 1.33
C ASN A 419 43.84 7.71 0.42
N GLU A 420 42.57 8.05 0.67
CA GLU A 420 41.96 9.24 0.09
C GLU A 420 42.75 10.46 0.60
N ASN A 421 43.09 11.37 -0.31
CA ASN A 421 43.91 12.57 -0.12
C ASN A 421 45.42 12.40 -0.40
N LEU A 422 45.80 12.40 -1.69
CA LEU A 422 46.82 13.32 -2.19
C LEU A 422 46.60 13.56 -3.71
N PRO A 423 46.70 14.82 -4.20
CA PRO A 423 46.21 15.20 -5.52
C PRO A 423 47.19 14.82 -6.64
N LEU A 424 46.70 14.10 -7.66
CA LEU A 424 47.38 13.92 -8.93
C LEU A 424 47.27 15.23 -9.72
N ILE A 425 48.41 15.91 -9.94
CA ILE A 425 48.51 17.08 -10.80
C ILE A 425 48.39 16.62 -12.26
N THR A 426 47.27 16.92 -12.90
CA THR A 426 47.10 16.85 -14.37
C THR A 426 47.08 18.26 -14.95
N ILE A 427 47.98 18.55 -15.89
CA ILE A 427 47.91 19.74 -16.74
C ILE A 427 46.90 19.43 -17.86
N ASP A 428 45.64 19.79 -17.64
CA ASP A 428 44.59 19.74 -18.67
C ASP A 428 44.37 21.14 -19.26
N SER A 429 44.81 21.36 -20.50
CA SER A 429 44.42 22.50 -21.31
C SER A 429 43.40 22.07 -22.37
N LYS A 430 42.10 22.07 -22.03
CA LYS A 430 41.00 22.14 -23.00
C LYS A 430 39.93 23.13 -22.52
N PRO A 431 39.41 24.01 -23.40
CA PRO A 431 38.39 24.98 -23.01
C PRO A 431 37.02 24.32 -22.83
N LYS A 432 36.34 24.70 -21.74
CA LYS A 432 34.98 24.29 -21.37
C LYS A 432 33.96 24.83 -22.38
N GLY A 433 33.28 23.91 -23.07
CA GLY A 433 31.96 24.16 -23.69
C GLY A 433 30.83 23.76 -22.74
N ARG A 434 29.74 24.53 -22.77
CA ARG A 434 28.56 24.53 -21.88
C ARG A 434 27.87 23.14 -21.68
N PRO A 435 27.22 22.88 -20.52
CA PRO A 435 26.73 21.56 -20.12
C PRO A 435 25.45 21.14 -20.85
N LYS A 436 25.38 19.87 -21.26
CA LYS A 436 24.12 19.14 -21.46
C LYS A 436 23.78 18.47 -20.14
N GLY A 437 22.68 18.90 -19.51
CA GLY A 437 22.19 18.30 -18.28
C GLY A 437 21.59 16.91 -18.52
N LYS A 438 21.94 15.96 -17.66
CA LYS A 438 20.99 14.99 -17.10
C LYS A 438 21.56 14.34 -15.83
N THR A 439 20.65 14.28 -14.85
CA THR A 439 20.47 13.26 -13.81
C THR A 439 21.50 13.16 -12.69
N THR A 440 21.30 13.99 -11.66
CA THR A 440 21.58 13.61 -10.28
C THR A 440 20.40 12.81 -9.73
N LYS A 441 20.62 11.51 -9.52
CA LYS A 441 19.92 10.76 -8.48
C LYS A 441 20.53 11.18 -7.14
N ILE A 442 19.72 11.70 -6.24
CA ILE A 442 20.00 11.68 -4.80
C ILE A 442 18.97 10.71 -4.23
N ASN A 443 19.41 9.50 -3.92
CA ASN A 443 18.90 8.83 -2.74
C ASN A 443 19.97 9.02 -1.67
N THR A 444 19.54 9.75 -0.65
CA THR A 444 19.95 9.59 0.74
C THR A 444 19.93 8.10 1.12
N ASP A 445 21.03 7.61 1.66
CA ASP A 445 21.03 6.86 2.91
C ASP A 445 22.47 6.71 3.42
N ASN A 446 22.67 7.20 4.64
CA ASN A 446 23.66 6.77 5.64
C ASN A 446 23.36 7.61 6.88
N THR A 447 22.99 7.04 8.02
CA THR A 447 23.90 6.30 8.88
C THR A 447 23.11 5.70 10.06
N ASN A 448 23.30 4.42 10.40
CA ASN A 448 24.18 4.02 11.51
C ASN A 448 24.04 2.54 11.88
N ASN A 449 25.21 1.92 12.00
CA ASN A 449 25.52 0.65 12.64
C ASN A 449 24.81 0.46 14.00
N THR A 450 24.43 -0.78 14.29
CA THR A 450 25.07 -1.55 15.39
C THR A 450 24.98 -3.05 15.11
N ASN A 451 26.08 -3.72 15.43
CA ASN A 451 26.32 -5.16 15.35
C ASN A 451 25.29 -5.98 16.12
N THR A 452 25.04 -7.21 15.66
CA THR A 452 25.27 -8.42 16.46
C THR A 452 25.17 -9.67 15.58
N ASP A 453 26.17 -10.52 15.74
CA ASP A 453 26.31 -11.84 15.14
C ASP A 453 25.11 -12.74 15.46
N ASN A 454 24.69 -13.56 14.49
CA ASN A 454 24.53 -14.98 14.75
C ASN A 454 24.46 -15.80 13.47
N THR A 455 25.42 -16.70 13.38
CA THR A 455 25.54 -17.82 12.45
C THR A 455 24.32 -18.76 12.54
N ASN A 456 23.78 -19.18 11.40
CA ASN A 456 23.34 -20.57 11.20
C ASN A 456 23.13 -20.84 9.70
N THR A 457 24.17 -21.40 9.09
CA THR A 457 24.14 -22.14 7.84
C THR A 457 23.42 -23.48 8.04
N VAL A 458 22.38 -23.75 7.24
CA VAL A 458 21.93 -25.12 6.96
C VAL A 458 22.04 -25.36 5.46
N ASN A 459 23.04 -26.18 5.13
CA ASN A 459 23.21 -26.88 3.86
C ASN A 459 22.16 -28.00 3.76
N ILE A 460 21.39 -28.07 2.68
CA ILE A 460 20.93 -29.37 2.15
C ILE A 460 21.11 -29.37 0.62
N ASN A 461 21.72 -30.48 0.20
CA ASN A 461 22.23 -30.84 -1.10
C ASN A 461 21.12 -31.18 -2.13
N THR A 462 21.39 -30.77 -3.38
CA THR A 462 21.29 -31.51 -4.65
C THR A 462 20.22 -32.61 -4.84
N ASN A 463 19.47 -32.51 -5.94
CA ASN A 463 19.44 -33.58 -6.96
C ASN A 463 19.08 -33.04 -8.36
N ASN A 464 19.93 -33.41 -9.32
CA ASN A 464 19.73 -33.26 -10.77
C ASN A 464 18.65 -34.24 -11.29
N ILE A 465 18.04 -33.94 -12.44
CA ILE A 465 18.03 -34.80 -13.66
C ILE A 465 17.31 -34.06 -14.83
N ASN A 466 18.10 -33.87 -15.90
CA ASN A 466 17.86 -33.87 -17.36
C ASN A 466 16.56 -33.32 -18.01
N LEU A 467 16.78 -32.30 -18.85
CA LEU A 467 16.67 -32.31 -20.32
C LEU A 467 15.75 -33.36 -20.97
N ASN A 468 14.75 -32.89 -21.71
CA ASN A 468 14.51 -33.37 -23.08
C ASN A 468 13.78 -32.32 -23.92
N ASP A 469 14.28 -32.16 -25.14
CA ASP A 469 13.73 -31.42 -26.26
C ASP A 469 12.35 -31.93 -26.66
N ASN A 470 11.50 -31.05 -27.20
CA ASN A 470 10.70 -31.40 -28.38
C ASN A 470 10.24 -30.17 -29.16
N ILE A 471 10.66 -30.19 -30.42
CA ILE A 471 10.26 -29.38 -31.56
C ILE A 471 8.96 -29.95 -32.12
N SER A 472 8.02 -29.09 -32.51
CA SER A 472 7.05 -29.45 -33.57
C SER A 472 6.56 -28.20 -34.31
N GLU A 473 7.06 -28.06 -35.54
CA GLU A 473 6.48 -27.27 -36.63
C GLU A 473 5.24 -27.95 -37.24
N LYS A 474 4.57 -27.16 -38.12
CA LYS A 474 3.52 -27.47 -39.12
C LYS A 474 2.08 -27.24 -38.63
N SER A 475 1.18 -26.60 -39.38
CA SER A 475 1.14 -26.34 -40.82
C SER A 475 0.11 -25.25 -41.18
N ASN A 476 0.42 -24.53 -42.27
CA ASN A 476 -0.48 -23.76 -43.12
C ASN A 476 -1.76 -24.52 -43.53
N SER A 477 -2.87 -23.78 -43.65
CA SER A 477 -3.82 -23.96 -44.75
C SER A 477 -4.47 -22.61 -45.10
N ASN A 478 -4.09 -22.10 -46.28
CA ASN A 478 -4.81 -21.09 -47.05
C ASN A 478 -6.14 -21.68 -47.57
N SER A 479 -7.19 -20.88 -47.61
CA SER A 479 -8.16 -20.92 -48.70
C SER A 479 -8.87 -19.57 -48.84
N ASN A 480 -8.68 -18.97 -50.02
CA ASN A 480 -9.38 -17.81 -50.56
C ASN A 480 -10.90 -18.04 -50.69
N SER A 481 -11.68 -16.97 -50.57
CA SER A 481 -12.72 -16.65 -51.57
C SER A 481 -13.15 -15.18 -51.46
N GLU A 482 -12.92 -14.45 -52.55
CA GLU A 482 -13.46 -13.13 -52.88
C GLU A 482 -14.97 -13.16 -53.16
N LYS A 483 -15.52 -11.94 -53.35
CA LYS A 483 -16.83 -11.53 -53.91
C LYS A 483 -17.98 -11.42 -52.90
N SER A 484 -18.86 -10.43 -52.94
CA SER A 484 -18.99 -9.17 -53.68
C SER A 484 -20.29 -8.51 -53.18
N SER A 485 -20.45 -7.22 -53.47
CA SER A 485 -21.73 -6.52 -53.75
C SER A 485 -22.74 -6.28 -52.62
N GLU A 486 -22.91 -4.98 -52.34
CA GLU A 486 -24.19 -4.25 -52.38
C GLU A 486 -25.36 -4.77 -51.53
N ASN A 487 -25.56 -4.13 -50.37
CA ASN A 487 -26.69 -3.21 -50.13
C ASN A 487 -26.52 -2.46 -48.81
#